data_AF-A0A1U7XD01-F1
#
_entry.id   AF-A0A1U7XD01-F1
#
_cell.length_a   1.000
_cell.length_b   1.000
_cell.length_c   1.000
_cell.angle_alpha   90.00
_cell.angle_beta   90.00
_cell.angle_gamma   90.00
#
_symmetry.space_group_name_H-M   'P 1'
#
loop_
_entity.id
_entity.type
_entity.pdbx_description
1 polymer ?
#
loop_
_entity_poly.entity_id
_entity_poly.type
_entity_poly.pdbx_seq_one_letter_code
_entity_poly.pdbx_strand_id
1 'polypeptide(L)'
;MDILYHLGKANVVADALSWKSMGSLAHLGADQRSLAQEVYQLASLGVCISTSDEGKVMVRNGAESSLVAEVKEKQFIDPALTQMKEAVLNNKTSAFSLGGGDGVLQCQGRLCVPDVDNLRER
;
A
#
# COMPACT_ATOMS: atom_id res chain seq x y z
N MET A 1 38.89 -6.60 7.22
CA MET A 1 38.29 -6.58 5.87
C MET A 1 37.69 -5.20 5.71
N ASP A 2 38.51 -4.25 5.25
CA ASP A 2 38.13 -2.83 5.13
C ASP A 2 37.38 -2.61 3.83
N ILE A 3 36.12 -2.22 3.93
CA ILE A 3 35.33 -1.80 2.78
C ILE A 3 35.60 -0.32 2.58
N LEU A 4 36.55 -0.01 1.68
CA LEU A 4 36.92 1.35 1.31
C LEU A 4 35.73 2.03 0.61
N TYR A 5 35.00 2.88 1.35
CA TYR A 5 33.83 3.60 0.83
C TYR A 5 34.28 4.76 -0.06
N HIS A 6 34.20 4.58 -1.38
CA HIS A 6 34.47 5.64 -2.35
C HIS A 6 33.16 6.33 -2.77
N LEU A 7 32.92 7.51 -2.20
CA LEU A 7 31.74 8.34 -2.48
C LEU A 7 31.57 8.67 -3.97
N GLY A 8 32.65 8.67 -4.77
CA GLY A 8 32.62 8.96 -6.21
C GLY A 8 32.29 7.79 -7.14
N LYS A 9 32.40 6.53 -6.70
CA LYS A 9 32.08 5.34 -7.55
C LYS A 9 30.72 4.73 -7.24
N ALA A 10 30.26 4.84 -6.00
CA ALA A 10 28.92 4.38 -5.61
C ALA A 10 27.81 5.17 -6.34
N ASN A 11 28.00 6.49 -6.52
CA ASN A 11 27.09 7.31 -7.29
C ASN A 11 27.05 6.90 -8.76
N VAL A 12 28.17 6.56 -9.40
CA VAL A 12 28.16 6.15 -10.82
C VAL A 12 27.30 4.91 -11.05
N VAL A 13 27.30 3.96 -10.12
CA VAL A 13 26.47 2.75 -10.22
C VAL A 13 25.00 3.07 -9.94
N ALA A 14 24.69 3.90 -8.94
CA ALA A 14 23.33 4.36 -8.65
C ALA A 14 22.75 5.20 -9.81
N ASP A 15 23.57 6.09 -10.38
CA ASP A 15 23.24 6.97 -11.49
C ASP A 15 23.13 6.17 -12.80
N ALA A 16 23.99 5.17 -13.04
CA ALA A 16 23.85 4.25 -14.16
C ALA A 16 22.63 3.33 -14.04
N LEU A 17 22.26 2.87 -12.84
CA LEU A 17 21.03 2.12 -12.60
C LEU A 17 19.78 3.00 -12.79
N SER A 18 19.82 4.24 -12.31
CA SER A 18 18.82 5.28 -12.58
C SER A 18 18.69 5.52 -14.09
N TRP A 19 19.81 5.63 -14.80
CA TRP A 19 19.83 5.85 -16.25
C TRP A 19 19.32 4.64 -17.03
N LYS A 20 19.62 3.41 -16.58
CA LYS A 20 19.11 2.18 -17.20
C LYS A 20 17.60 2.02 -16.97
N SER A 21 17.09 2.52 -15.85
CA SER A 21 15.66 2.65 -15.57
C SER A 21 15.01 3.75 -16.41
N MET A 22 15.64 4.92 -16.58
CA MET A 22 15.16 6.00 -17.45
C MET A 22 15.28 5.70 -18.95
N GLY A 23 16.19 4.81 -19.36
CA GLY A 23 16.24 4.27 -20.72
C GLY A 23 14.96 3.52 -21.09
N SER A 24 14.27 2.94 -20.09
CA SER A 24 12.93 2.37 -20.25
C SER A 24 11.82 3.42 -20.39
N LEU A 25 12.11 4.71 -20.23
CA LEU A 25 11.13 5.81 -20.41
C LEU A 25 11.40 6.61 -21.68
N ALA A 26 12.43 6.25 -22.45
CA ALA A 26 12.80 6.93 -23.69
C ALA A 26 11.66 6.89 -24.73
N HIS A 27 10.83 5.86 -24.71
CA HIS A 27 9.66 5.70 -25.60
C HIS A 27 8.41 6.45 -25.14
N LEU A 28 8.39 7.00 -23.92
CA LEU A 28 7.26 7.75 -23.38
C LEU A 28 7.27 9.20 -23.85
N GLY A 29 6.09 9.77 -24.07
CA GLY A 29 5.93 11.21 -24.30
C GLY A 29 6.35 12.04 -23.08
N ALA A 30 6.57 13.35 -23.26
CA ALA A 30 7.00 14.25 -22.18
C ALA A 30 6.09 14.17 -20.94
N ASP A 31 4.77 14.17 -21.14
CA ASP A 31 3.76 14.10 -20.08
C ASP A 31 3.70 12.73 -19.37
N GLN A 32 4.09 11.66 -20.08
CA GLN A 32 4.15 10.31 -19.51
C GLN A 32 5.44 10.08 -18.72
N ARG A 33 6.53 10.78 -19.08
CA ARG A 33 7.81 10.68 -18.37
C ARG A 33 7.73 11.29 -16.98
N SER A 34 7.07 12.44 -16.82
CA SER A 34 6.84 13.05 -15.51
C SER A 34 6.03 12.12 -14.61
N LEU A 35 4.91 11.61 -15.11
CA LEU A 35 4.07 10.67 -14.37
C LEU A 35 4.84 9.38 -14.00
N ALA A 36 5.60 8.82 -14.93
CA ALA A 36 6.41 7.64 -14.65
C ALA A 36 7.48 7.91 -13.58
N GLN A 37 8.07 9.10 -13.58
CA GLN A 37 9.04 9.52 -12.56
C GLN A 37 8.37 9.67 -11.18
N GLU A 38 7.14 10.17 -11.11
CA GLU A 38 6.36 10.25 -9.87
C GLU A 38 5.99 8.86 -9.35
N VAL A 39 5.51 7.96 -10.22
CA VAL A 39 5.20 6.57 -9.86
C VAL A 39 6.45 5.85 -9.35
N TYR A 40 7.61 6.07 -9.98
CA TYR A 40 8.87 5.50 -9.52
C TYR A 40 9.30 6.01 -8.15
N GLN A 41 9.13 7.31 -7.88
CA GLN A 41 9.40 7.90 -6.57
C GLN A 41 8.47 7.33 -5.49
N LEU A 42 7.20 7.12 -5.81
CA LEU A 42 6.26 6.47 -4.89
C LEU A 42 6.69 5.03 -4.60
N ALA A 43 7.08 4.27 -5.63
CA ALA A 43 7.60 2.92 -5.45
C ALA A 43 8.86 2.86 -4.58
N SER A 44 9.78 3.84 -4.71
CA SER A 44 10.99 3.90 -3.87
C SER A 44 10.70 4.25 -2.41
N LEU A 45 9.60 4.97 -2.14
CA LEU A 45 9.06 5.18 -0.80
C LEU A 45 8.28 3.96 -0.27
N GLY A 46 8.26 2.86 -1.03
CA GLY A 46 7.52 1.67 -0.69
C GLY A 46 6.02 1.85 -0.85
N VAL A 47 5.53 2.71 -1.74
CA VAL A 47 4.10 2.79 -2.11
C VAL A 47 3.85 1.89 -3.32
N CYS A 48 2.88 0.99 -3.20
CA CYS A 48 2.45 0.12 -4.30
C CYS A 48 1.16 0.68 -4.91
N ILE A 49 1.17 0.97 -6.21
CA ILE A 49 -0.01 1.40 -6.95
C ILE A 49 -0.43 0.26 -7.87
N SER A 50 -1.69 -0.15 -7.80
CA SER A 50 -2.28 -1.14 -8.70
C SER A 50 -3.60 -0.64 -9.28
N THR A 51 -3.99 -1.17 -10.43
CA THR A 51 -5.27 -0.90 -11.07
C THR A 51 -6.10 -2.17 -11.13
N SER A 52 -7.39 -2.10 -10.82
CA SER A 52 -8.31 -3.22 -11.07
C SER A 52 -8.74 -3.27 -12.54
N ASP A 53 -9.30 -4.41 -12.96
CA ASP A 53 -9.90 -4.59 -14.29
C ASP A 53 -11.03 -3.58 -14.59
N GLU A 54 -11.62 -3.01 -13.54
CA GLU A 54 -12.66 -1.97 -13.59
C GLU A 54 -12.08 -0.55 -13.70
N GLY A 55 -10.75 -0.41 -13.79
CA GLY A 55 -10.05 0.87 -13.87
C GLY A 55 -9.93 1.62 -12.55
N LYS A 56 -10.20 0.97 -11.41
CA LYS A 56 -10.02 1.60 -10.08
C LYS A 56 -8.54 1.57 -9.70
N VAL A 57 -8.00 2.73 -9.30
CA VAL A 57 -6.63 2.85 -8.79
C VAL A 57 -6.62 2.57 -7.28
N MET A 58 -5.81 1.61 -6.85
CA MET A 58 -5.58 1.28 -5.45
C MET A 58 -4.15 1.64 -5.06
N VAL A 59 -3.99 2.30 -3.92
CA VAL A 59 -2.70 2.71 -3.36
C VAL A 59 -2.49 1.98 -2.03
N ARG A 60 -1.42 1.21 -1.93
CA ARG A 60 -1.06 0.43 -0.75
C ARG A 60 0.30 0.87 -0.21
N ASN A 61 0.49 0.82 1.10
CA ASN A 61 1.82 0.83 1.67
C ASN A 61 2.48 -0.53 1.39
N GLY A 62 3.54 -0.56 0.61
CA GLY A 62 4.34 -1.75 0.30
C GLY A 62 5.09 -2.33 1.50
N ALA A 63 5.22 -1.58 2.61
CA ALA A 63 5.64 -2.14 3.90
C ALA A 63 4.48 -2.80 4.68
N GLU A 64 3.24 -2.69 4.20
CA GLU A 64 2.09 -3.38 4.77
C GLU A 64 2.24 -4.89 4.57
N SER A 65 2.17 -5.64 5.67
CA SER A 65 2.14 -7.10 5.61
C SER A 65 0.98 -7.56 4.73
N SER A 66 1.22 -8.60 3.92
CA SER A 66 0.19 -9.23 3.08
C SER A 66 -1.04 -9.62 3.90
N LEU A 67 -0.85 -10.01 5.16
CA LEU A 67 -1.93 -10.34 6.09
C LEU A 67 -2.77 -9.11 6.46
N VAL A 68 -2.14 -7.96 6.72
CA VAL A 68 -2.87 -6.73 7.09
C VAL A 68 -3.72 -6.25 5.93
N ALA A 69 -3.17 -6.26 4.72
CA ALA A 69 -3.91 -5.91 3.52
C ALA A 69 -5.09 -6.86 3.28
N GLU A 70 -4.88 -8.17 3.43
CA GLU A 70 -5.92 -9.18 3.27
C GLU A 70 -7.01 -9.06 4.33
N VAL A 71 -6.65 -8.76 5.58
CA VAL A 71 -7.63 -8.49 6.65
C VAL A 71 -8.48 -7.26 6.30
N LYS A 72 -7.86 -6.15 5.87
CA LYS A 72 -8.59 -4.94 5.48
C LYS A 72 -9.57 -5.17 4.34
N GLU A 73 -9.15 -5.94 3.34
CA GLU A 73 -10.01 -6.35 2.23
C GLU A 73 -11.14 -7.24 2.76
N LYS A 74 -10.85 -8.31 3.49
CA LYS A 74 -11.87 -9.28 3.85
C LYS A 74 -12.85 -8.79 4.94
N GLN A 75 -12.60 -7.64 5.57
CA GLN A 75 -13.56 -7.02 6.49
C GLN A 75 -14.92 -6.71 5.86
N PHE A 76 -14.98 -6.39 4.56
CA PHE A 76 -16.26 -6.12 3.88
C PHE A 76 -17.05 -7.39 3.54
N ILE A 77 -16.42 -8.55 3.62
CA ILE A 77 -17.04 -9.85 3.32
C ILE A 77 -17.66 -10.43 4.59
N ASP A 78 -17.05 -10.19 5.75
CA ASP A 78 -17.56 -10.64 7.04
C ASP A 78 -18.87 -9.89 7.41
N PRO A 79 -20.01 -10.60 7.50
CA PRO A 79 -21.30 -9.98 7.80
C PRO A 79 -21.34 -9.36 9.21
N ALA A 80 -20.65 -9.95 10.18
CA ALA A 80 -20.63 -9.45 11.55
C ALA A 80 -19.83 -8.13 11.63
N LEU A 81 -18.68 -8.06 10.97
CA LEU A 81 -17.89 -6.82 10.91
C LEU A 81 -18.60 -5.73 10.10
N THR A 82 -19.31 -6.11 9.03
CA THR A 82 -20.13 -5.17 8.25
C THR A 82 -21.26 -4.57 9.10
N GLN A 83 -21.97 -5.40 9.87
CA GLN A 83 -23.01 -4.93 10.79
C GLN A 83 -22.44 -4.02 11.89
N MET A 84 -21.25 -4.34 12.42
CA MET A 84 -20.56 -3.48 13.39
C MET A 84 -20.16 -2.15 12.79
N LYS A 85 -19.67 -2.14 11.54
CA LYS A 85 -19.34 -0.92 10.80
C LYS A 85 -20.56 -0.02 10.62
N GLU A 86 -21.72 -0.57 10.28
CA GLU A 86 -22.98 0.19 10.26
C GLU A 86 -23.37 0.72 11.64
N ALA A 87 -23.18 -0.06 12.70
CA ALA A 87 -23.46 0.39 14.06
C ALA A 87 -22.56 1.58 14.47
N VAL A 88 -21.28 1.56 14.09
CA VAL A 88 -20.34 2.67 14.32
C VAL A 88 -20.76 3.92 13.55
N LEU A 89 -21.15 3.77 12.27
CA LEU A 89 -21.66 4.90 11.45
C LEU A 89 -22.93 5.53 12.07
N ASN A 90 -23.77 4.71 12.70
CA ASN A 90 -24.98 5.16 13.39
C ASN A 90 -24.73 5.70 14.81
N ASN A 91 -23.47 5.92 15.22
CA ASN A 91 -23.07 6.36 16.56
C ASN A 91 -23.59 5.48 17.71
N LYS A 92 -23.81 4.18 17.46
CA LYS A 92 -24.38 3.25 18.47
C LYS A 92 -23.35 2.59 19.37
N THR A 93 -22.05 2.67 19.05
CA THR A 93 -21.02 1.89 19.76
C THR A 93 -19.72 2.68 19.93
N SER A 94 -19.19 2.74 21.16
CA SER A 94 -17.98 3.52 21.51
C SER A 94 -16.67 2.73 21.47
N ALA A 95 -16.72 1.40 21.53
CA ALA A 95 -15.51 0.55 21.54
C ALA A 95 -14.88 0.35 20.15
N PHE A 96 -15.67 0.58 19.10
CA PHE A 96 -15.26 0.43 17.71
C PHE A 96 -15.19 1.78 17.03
N SER A 97 -14.27 1.89 16.08
CA SER A 97 -14.01 3.11 15.32
C SER A 97 -13.66 2.74 13.88
N LEU A 98 -13.81 3.69 12.96
CA LEU A 98 -13.34 3.54 11.60
C LEU A 98 -11.97 4.21 11.46
N GLY A 99 -11.02 3.47 10.88
CA GLY A 99 -9.69 3.96 10.53
C GLY A 99 -9.78 5.18 9.63
N GLY A 100 -9.01 6.22 9.98
CA GLY A 100 -9.02 7.49 9.28
C GLY A 100 -8.57 7.32 7.83
N GLY A 101 -9.52 7.40 6.90
CA GLY A 101 -9.30 7.41 5.45
C GLY A 101 -9.63 6.08 4.74
N ASP A 102 -9.37 4.93 5.37
CA ASP A 102 -9.59 3.60 4.76
C ASP A 102 -10.94 2.97 5.13
N GLY A 103 -11.65 3.52 6.11
CA GLY A 103 -12.97 3.03 6.52
C GLY A 103 -12.94 1.62 7.10
N VAL A 104 -11.77 1.21 7.59
CA VAL A 104 -11.51 -0.10 8.17
C VAL A 104 -11.95 -0.12 9.63
N LEU A 105 -12.66 -1.16 10.04
CA LEU A 105 -13.13 -1.31 11.42
C LEU A 105 -11.96 -1.62 12.36
N GLN A 106 -11.88 -0.86 13.45
CA GLN A 106 -10.90 -1.02 14.50
C GLN A 106 -11.58 -1.11 15.87
N CYS A 107 -11.10 -2.02 16.72
CA CYS A 107 -11.48 -2.12 18.11
C CYS A 107 -10.31 -1.62 18.97
N GLN A 108 -10.51 -0.52 19.70
CA GLN A 108 -9.47 0.07 20.56
C GLN A 108 -8.12 0.31 19.83
N GLY A 109 -8.18 0.81 18.58
CA GLY A 109 -6.99 1.05 17.75
C GLY A 109 -6.34 -0.21 17.15
N ARG A 110 -6.96 -1.38 17.28
CA ARG A 110 -6.52 -2.65 16.68
C ARG A 110 -7.44 -3.04 15.53
N LEU A 111 -6.85 -3.59 14.47
CA LEU A 111 -7.57 -4.08 13.30
C LEU A 111 -8.53 -5.22 13.66
N CYS A 112 -9.80 -5.12 13.27
CA CYS A 112 -10.74 -6.22 13.41
C CYS A 112 -10.44 -7.32 12.38
N VAL A 113 -10.19 -8.54 12.83
CA VAL A 113 -9.87 -9.68 11.94
C VAL A 113 -11.16 -10.41 11.54
N PRO A 114 -11.51 -10.47 10.25
CA PRO A 114 -12.72 -11.13 9.78
C PRO A 114 -12.61 -12.64 9.97
N ASP A 115 -13.77 -13.27 10.17
CA ASP A 115 -13.91 -14.72 10.32
C ASP A 115 -14.12 -15.42 8.96
N VAL A 116 -13.15 -15.22 8.06
CA VAL A 116 -13.17 -15.81 6.72
C VAL A 116 -11.78 -16.30 6.35
N ASP A 117 -11.71 -17.29 5.45
CA ASP A 117 -10.47 -17.82 4.87
C ASP A 117 -9.38 -18.19 5.89
N ASN A 118 -9.79 -18.63 7.09
CA ASN A 118 -8.91 -18.99 8.20
C ASN A 118 -7.93 -17.88 8.59
N LEU A 119 -8.29 -16.60 8.35
CA LEU A 119 -7.42 -15.46 8.65
C LEU A 119 -7.03 -15.35 10.12
N ARG A 120 -7.87 -15.87 11.03
CA ARG A 120 -7.62 -15.85 12.47
C ARG A 120 -6.59 -16.87 12.94
N GLU A 121 -6.22 -17.83 12.09
CA GLU A 121 -5.34 -18.97 12.44
C GLU A 121 -3.91 -18.80 11.90
N ARG A 122 -3.62 -17.68 11.21
CA ARG A 122 -2.36 -17.41 10.52
C ARG A 122 -1.35 -16.62 11.33
#